data_AF-A0A8C3XWC3-F1
#
_entry.id   AF-A0A8C3XWC3-F1
#
_cell.length_a   1.000
_cell.length_b   1.000
_cell.length_c   1.000
_cell.angle_alpha   90.00
_cell.angle_beta   90.00
_cell.angle_gamma   90.00
#
_symmetry.space_group_name_H-M   'P 1'
#
loop_
_entity.id
_entity.type
_entity.pdbx_description
1 polymer ?
#
loop_
_entity_poly.entity_id
_entity_poly.type
_entity_poly.pdbx_seq_one_letter_code
_entity_poly.pdbx_strand_id
1 'polypeptide(L)'
;LFIYDQAYVCLQNNTIWKPDSCQECRCHRDILICEPAVCKNPRCDFQKGEVLRIAPNTCCPECASGTEGVCQHEGQTHAPGTGWASSECMACSCAAGKVSCTPKSCPPLSCGRGELEYVAQGECCPKCVSTGESCSFDGQMFRDGEEWHLSRCSKCVCRNGATQCFTAECQPVLCSQDEAMAVSPGKCCPECVPKPCSVSGKVYEHGEQWKKNSCTACVCDRGEAKCLKQDCAPRTCEKDQNKVQRPGKCCEECVSSKGSCFYVGLIGPIYLLYIKKRCLDQHSSTR
;
A
#
# COMPACT_ATOMS: atom_id res chain seq x y z
N LEU A 1 26.30 19.93 -14.21
CA LEU A 1 25.34 19.34 -13.25
C LEU A 1 25.88 19.57 -11.84
N PHE A 2 25.10 20.17 -10.96
CA PHE A 2 25.34 20.08 -9.52
C PHE A 2 24.08 19.51 -8.89
N ILE A 3 24.26 18.50 -8.03
CA ILE A 3 23.17 17.91 -7.26
C ILE A 3 23.00 18.81 -6.04
N TYR A 4 21.97 19.64 -6.06
CA TYR A 4 21.42 20.24 -4.85
C TYR A 4 20.03 19.63 -4.66
N ASP A 5 19.82 18.97 -3.52
CA ASP A 5 18.49 18.62 -3.00
C ASP A 5 17.59 17.73 -3.89
N GLN A 6 18.15 16.76 -4.60
CA GLN A 6 17.40 15.80 -5.45
C GLN A 6 16.52 16.44 -6.54
N ALA A 7 16.67 17.73 -6.83
CA ALA A 7 15.91 18.44 -7.85
C ALA A 7 16.77 18.67 -9.11
N TYR A 8 16.36 18.09 -10.24
CA TYR A 8 17.01 18.32 -11.54
C TYR A 8 16.63 19.72 -12.05
N VAL A 9 17.61 20.62 -12.18
CA VAL A 9 17.42 21.97 -12.71
C VAL A 9 17.77 22.00 -14.21
N CYS A 10 16.86 22.51 -15.04
CA CYS A 10 17.09 22.72 -16.46
C CYS A 10 18.20 23.78 -16.67
N LEU A 11 19.32 23.39 -17.30
CA LEU A 11 20.45 24.29 -17.57
C LEU A 11 20.48 24.76 -19.04
N GLN A 12 19.88 24.00 -19.97
CA GLN A 12 19.82 24.31 -21.40
C GLN A 12 18.55 23.72 -22.03
N ASN A 13 17.96 24.48 -22.95
CA ASN A 13 16.76 24.06 -23.70
C ASN A 13 17.13 22.98 -24.73
N ASN A 14 16.29 21.95 -24.91
CA ASN A 14 16.51 20.75 -25.76
C ASN A 14 17.60 19.76 -25.32
N THR A 15 18.12 19.81 -24.09
CA THR A 15 18.98 18.72 -23.58
C THR A 15 18.16 17.48 -23.27
N ILE A 16 18.62 16.32 -23.74
CA ILE A 16 18.05 14.99 -23.48
C ILE A 16 19.04 14.21 -22.60
N TRP A 17 18.56 13.58 -21.54
CA TRP A 17 19.37 12.69 -20.70
C TRP A 17 18.52 11.55 -20.12
N LYS A 18 19.21 10.49 -19.67
CA LYS A 18 18.59 9.33 -19.03
C LYS A 18 19.04 9.29 -17.56
N PRO A 19 18.20 9.69 -16.59
CA PRO A 19 18.55 9.62 -15.18
C PRO A 19 18.71 8.18 -14.68
N ASP A 20 17.99 7.23 -15.30
CA ASP A 20 18.09 5.79 -15.07
C ASP A 20 17.85 5.02 -16.38
N SER A 21 17.80 3.68 -16.31
CA SER A 21 17.54 2.83 -17.47
C SER A 21 16.11 2.97 -18.02
N CYS A 22 15.16 3.50 -17.23
CA CYS A 22 13.72 3.46 -17.47
C CYS A 22 13.07 4.78 -17.85
N GLN A 23 13.80 5.89 -17.83
CA GLN A 23 13.25 7.19 -18.14
C GLN A 23 14.19 7.96 -19.08
N GLU A 24 13.59 8.69 -20.00
CA GLU A 24 14.29 9.67 -20.83
C GLU A 24 13.67 11.04 -20.55
N CYS A 25 14.50 11.96 -20.06
CA CYS A 25 14.09 13.31 -19.71
C CYS A 25 14.58 14.28 -20.77
N ARG A 26 13.72 15.23 -21.13
CA ARG A 26 14.05 16.37 -21.99
C ARG A 26 13.66 17.67 -21.31
N CYS A 27 14.48 18.70 -21.52
CA CYS A 27 14.09 20.04 -21.15
C CYS A 27 13.37 20.73 -22.32
N HIS A 28 12.11 21.13 -22.12
CA HIS A 28 11.33 21.89 -23.10
C HIS A 28 10.79 23.16 -22.46
N ARG A 29 11.34 24.32 -22.86
CA ARG A 29 10.93 25.66 -22.37
C ARG A 29 10.97 25.75 -20.84
N ASP A 30 12.10 25.37 -20.26
CA ASP A 30 12.36 25.38 -18.81
C ASP A 30 11.53 24.38 -17.98
N ILE A 31 10.76 23.51 -18.64
CA ILE A 31 10.00 22.43 -18.02
C ILE A 31 10.72 21.10 -18.25
N LEU A 32 10.94 20.36 -17.17
CA LEU A 32 11.44 18.98 -17.18
C LEU A 32 10.31 18.04 -17.60
N ILE A 33 10.44 17.39 -18.76
CA ILE A 33 9.52 16.37 -19.25
C ILE A 33 10.25 15.03 -19.29
N CYS A 34 9.86 14.10 -18.41
CA CYS A 34 10.40 12.75 -18.41
C CYS A 34 9.35 11.77 -18.97
N GLU A 35 9.72 11.06 -20.02
CA GLU A 35 8.88 10.03 -20.64
C GLU A 35 9.38 8.64 -20.17
N PRO A 36 8.50 7.80 -19.61
CA PRO A 36 8.86 6.45 -19.21
C PRO A 36 9.09 5.57 -20.44
N ALA A 37 10.04 4.64 -20.35
CA ALA A 37 10.28 3.65 -21.39
C ALA A 37 9.03 2.75 -21.59
N VAL A 38 8.61 2.62 -22.85
CA VAL A 38 7.49 1.73 -23.22
C VAL A 38 8.02 0.33 -23.50
N CYS A 39 7.77 -0.60 -22.59
CA CYS A 39 8.19 -1.99 -22.74
C CYS A 39 7.19 -2.85 -23.51
N LYS A 40 7.71 -3.77 -24.33
CA LYS A 40 6.91 -4.82 -24.97
C LYS A 40 6.74 -5.99 -23.99
N ASN A 41 5.55 -6.61 -23.96
CA ASN A 41 5.32 -7.81 -23.16
C ASN A 41 6.05 -9.01 -23.77
N PRO A 42 7.02 -9.65 -23.08
CA PRO A 42 7.82 -10.75 -23.62
C PRO A 42 7.06 -12.09 -23.76
N ARG A 43 5.79 -12.17 -23.34
CA ARG A 43 4.93 -13.37 -23.46
C ARG A 43 5.52 -14.62 -22.80
N CYS A 44 5.91 -14.51 -21.53
CA CYS A 44 6.47 -15.64 -20.78
C CYS A 44 5.45 -16.77 -20.59
N ASP A 45 5.95 -18.00 -20.66
CA ASP A 45 5.21 -19.22 -20.39
C ASP A 45 5.22 -19.49 -18.87
N PHE A 46 4.34 -18.81 -18.15
CA PHE A 46 4.19 -18.98 -16.70
C PHE A 46 3.81 -20.42 -16.30
N GLN A 47 3.20 -21.19 -17.21
CA GLN A 47 2.86 -22.59 -16.96
C GLN A 47 4.10 -23.49 -16.95
N LYS A 48 5.15 -23.11 -17.69
CA LYS A 48 6.47 -23.76 -17.64
C LYS A 48 7.39 -23.18 -16.57
N GLY A 49 6.88 -22.32 -15.69
CA GLY A 49 7.65 -21.74 -14.59
C GLY A 49 8.58 -20.60 -15.01
N GLU A 50 8.34 -19.95 -16.15
CA GLU A 50 9.04 -18.72 -16.51
C GLU A 50 8.54 -17.55 -15.64
N VAL A 51 9.46 -16.65 -15.30
CA VAL A 51 9.19 -15.44 -14.53
C VAL A 51 9.68 -14.21 -15.29
N LEU A 52 9.02 -13.08 -15.07
CA LEU A 52 9.49 -11.78 -15.56
C LEU A 52 10.66 -11.32 -14.69
N ARG A 53 11.82 -11.08 -15.30
CA ARG A 53 13.02 -10.58 -14.62
C ARG A 53 13.53 -9.32 -15.30
N ILE A 54 13.84 -8.29 -14.53
CA ILE A 54 14.54 -7.09 -15.01
C ILE A 54 16.00 -7.24 -14.61
N ALA A 55 16.91 -7.21 -15.58
CA ALA A 55 18.34 -7.33 -15.34
C ALA A 55 18.92 -6.03 -14.75
N PRO A 56 20.05 -6.09 -14.02
CA PRO A 56 20.74 -4.89 -13.57
C PRO A 56 21.05 -3.96 -14.75
N ASN A 57 20.77 -2.67 -14.61
CA ASN A 57 20.95 -1.64 -15.64
C ASN A 57 20.08 -1.79 -16.90
N THR A 58 19.03 -2.61 -16.87
CA THR A 58 17.99 -2.64 -17.92
C THR A 58 16.67 -2.09 -17.37
N CYS A 59 15.72 -1.79 -18.25
CA CYS A 59 14.38 -1.34 -17.84
C CYS A 59 13.30 -2.37 -18.13
N CYS A 60 13.34 -3.00 -19.30
CA CYS A 60 12.29 -3.90 -19.73
C CYS A 60 12.52 -5.32 -19.21
N PRO A 61 11.45 -6.00 -18.75
CA PRO A 61 11.54 -7.35 -18.26
C PRO A 61 11.77 -8.36 -19.39
N GLU A 62 12.53 -9.40 -19.10
CA GLU A 62 12.77 -10.57 -19.95
C GLU A 62 12.21 -11.83 -19.27
N CYS A 63 11.95 -12.88 -20.04
CA CYS A 63 11.55 -14.17 -19.48
C CYS A 63 12.79 -14.91 -18.99
N ALA A 64 12.84 -15.19 -17.70
CA ALA A 64 13.87 -16.03 -17.09
C ALA A 64 13.23 -17.33 -16.60
N SER A 65 13.99 -18.44 -16.63
CA SER A 65 13.53 -19.68 -16.02
C SER A 65 13.47 -19.49 -14.51
N GLY A 66 12.27 -19.58 -13.93
CA GLY A 66 12.04 -19.33 -12.51
C GLY A 66 12.58 -20.40 -11.58
N THR A 67 13.24 -21.45 -12.11
CA THR A 67 13.85 -22.53 -11.33
C THR A 67 15.34 -22.31 -11.04
N GLU A 68 15.99 -21.34 -11.70
CA GLU A 68 17.42 -21.11 -11.48
C GLU A 68 17.68 -20.47 -10.12
N GLY A 69 18.32 -21.24 -9.25
CA GLY A 69 18.79 -20.78 -7.95
C GLY A 69 17.74 -20.76 -6.83
N VAL A 70 16.52 -21.24 -7.10
CA VAL A 70 15.47 -21.41 -6.10
C VAL A 70 15.81 -22.56 -5.16
N CYS A 71 15.58 -22.37 -3.87
CA CYS A 71 15.80 -23.41 -2.87
C CYS A 71 14.49 -24.00 -2.41
N GLN A 72 14.43 -25.33 -2.28
CA GLN A 72 13.33 -26.03 -1.67
C GLN A 72 13.74 -26.48 -0.26
N HIS A 73 12.99 -26.06 0.77
CA HIS A 73 13.27 -26.38 2.17
C HIS A 73 11.97 -26.66 2.90
N GLU A 74 11.86 -27.82 3.57
CA GLU A 74 10.69 -28.22 4.36
C GLU A 74 9.34 -28.09 3.62
N GLY A 75 9.33 -28.36 2.31
CA GLY A 75 8.14 -28.26 1.46
C GLY A 75 7.79 -26.83 1.00
N GLN A 76 8.56 -25.81 1.42
CA GLN A 76 8.44 -24.43 0.97
C GLN A 76 9.50 -24.09 -0.09
N THR A 77 9.14 -23.17 -0.98
CA THR A 77 10.00 -22.71 -2.09
C THR A 77 10.48 -21.30 -1.79
N HIS A 78 11.79 -21.13 -1.69
CA HIS A 78 12.44 -19.87 -1.33
C HIS A 78 13.22 -19.30 -2.52
N ALA A 79 13.02 -18.01 -2.78
CA ALA A 79 13.69 -17.33 -3.87
C ALA A 79 15.22 -17.22 -3.63
N PRO A 80 16.04 -17.18 -4.69
CA PRO A 80 17.48 -17.00 -4.56
C PRO A 80 17.80 -15.70 -3.80
N GLY A 81 18.77 -15.73 -2.89
CA GLY A 81 19.20 -14.60 -2.07
C GLY A 81 18.31 -14.27 -0.87
N THR A 82 17.25 -15.04 -0.63
CA THR A 82 16.37 -14.82 0.53
C THR A 82 16.91 -15.52 1.78
N GLY A 83 16.64 -14.92 2.95
CA GLY A 83 16.84 -15.53 4.26
C GLY A 83 15.52 -15.64 5.01
N TRP A 84 15.35 -16.70 5.78
CA TRP A 84 14.15 -16.96 6.58
C TRP A 84 14.49 -17.64 7.89
N ALA A 85 13.57 -17.60 8.86
CA ALA A 85 13.66 -18.42 10.05
C ALA A 85 12.99 -19.77 9.77
N SER A 86 13.75 -20.88 9.84
CA SER A 86 13.18 -22.24 9.79
C SER A 86 12.60 -22.64 11.14
N SER A 87 13.21 -22.17 12.22
CA SER A 87 12.67 -22.27 13.58
C SER A 87 12.99 -21.02 14.38
N GLU A 88 12.47 -20.96 15.61
CA GLU A 88 12.77 -19.90 16.57
C GLU A 88 14.28 -19.71 16.74
N CYS A 89 15.06 -20.78 16.59
CA CYS A 89 16.51 -20.80 16.81
C CYS A 89 17.36 -21.09 15.57
N MET A 90 16.74 -21.24 14.40
CA MET A 90 17.45 -21.53 13.14
C MET A 90 17.13 -20.50 12.07
N ALA A 91 18.17 -19.90 11.50
CA ALA A 91 18.05 -19.02 10.34
C ALA A 91 18.63 -19.73 9.12
N CYS A 92 17.87 -19.78 8.03
CA CYS A 92 18.25 -20.37 6.77
C CYS A 92 18.37 -19.29 5.69
N SER A 93 19.19 -19.56 4.70
CA SER A 93 19.37 -18.69 3.53
C SER A 93 19.47 -19.52 2.26
N CYS A 94 18.98 -18.97 1.15
CA CYS A 94 19.07 -19.58 -0.16
C CYS A 94 20.13 -18.87 -1.00
N ALA A 95 21.18 -19.59 -1.39
CA ALA A 95 22.21 -19.09 -2.29
C ALA A 95 22.38 -20.05 -3.46
N ALA A 96 22.03 -19.60 -4.66
CA ALA A 96 22.19 -20.36 -5.91
C ALA A 96 21.66 -21.81 -5.83
N GLY A 97 20.46 -21.99 -5.28
CA GLY A 97 19.80 -23.31 -5.15
C GLY A 97 20.29 -24.15 -3.96
N LYS A 98 21.23 -23.65 -3.16
CA LYS A 98 21.69 -24.29 -1.93
C LYS A 98 21.12 -23.60 -0.71
N VAL A 99 20.44 -24.36 0.15
CA VAL A 99 20.03 -23.91 1.47
C VAL A 99 21.22 -24.00 2.42
N SER A 100 21.48 -22.93 3.16
CA SER A 100 22.41 -22.93 4.29
C SER A 100 21.66 -22.46 5.54
N CYS A 101 21.57 -23.33 6.53
CA CYS A 101 20.94 -23.05 7.82
C CYS A 101 22.01 -22.97 8.91
N THR A 102 21.94 -21.91 9.71
CA THR A 102 22.83 -21.66 10.83
C THR A 102 22.01 -21.44 12.10
N PRO A 103 22.45 -21.99 13.25
CA PRO A 103 21.83 -21.67 14.53
C PRO A 103 22.00 -20.18 14.83
N LYS A 104 20.96 -19.55 15.37
CA LYS A 104 21.03 -18.17 15.83
C LYS A 104 22.00 -18.12 17.03
N SER A 105 22.99 -17.24 16.96
CA SER A 105 23.91 -17.02 18.07
C SER A 105 23.26 -16.08 19.07
N CYS A 106 23.23 -16.48 20.34
CA CYS A 106 22.69 -15.65 21.41
C CYS A 106 23.77 -14.70 21.95
N PRO A 107 23.40 -13.46 22.33
CA PRO A 107 24.31 -12.55 23.02
C PRO A 107 24.82 -13.19 24.33
N PRO A 108 26.08 -12.95 24.73
CA PRO A 108 26.54 -13.32 26.06
C PRO A 108 25.65 -12.69 27.13
N LEU A 109 25.16 -13.51 28.05
CA LEU A 109 24.28 -13.08 29.14
C LEU A 109 24.94 -13.40 30.48
N SER A 110 24.76 -12.52 31.46
CA SER A 110 25.21 -12.73 32.84
C SER A 110 24.18 -12.10 33.77
N CYS A 111 23.39 -12.94 34.43
CA CYS A 111 22.28 -12.49 35.26
C CYS A 111 22.77 -11.94 36.62
N GLY A 112 22.00 -10.99 37.16
CA GLY A 112 22.30 -10.36 38.44
C GLY A 112 22.03 -11.29 39.63
N ARG A 113 22.25 -10.78 40.85
CA ARG A 113 21.83 -11.50 42.07
C ARG A 113 20.31 -11.59 42.11
N GLY A 114 19.78 -12.81 42.26
CA GLY A 114 18.33 -13.04 42.33
C GLY A 114 17.65 -13.23 40.96
N GLU A 115 18.44 -13.40 39.90
CA GLU A 115 17.96 -13.71 38.55
C GLU A 115 18.53 -15.06 38.08
N LEU A 116 17.78 -15.76 37.23
CA LEU A 116 18.19 -17.00 36.58
C LEU A 116 18.00 -16.90 35.06
N GLU A 117 18.81 -17.65 34.32
CA GLU A 117 18.62 -17.80 32.88
C GLU A 117 17.38 -18.66 32.59
N TYR A 118 16.49 -18.14 31.76
CA TYR A 118 15.28 -18.83 31.33
C TYR A 118 15.03 -18.63 29.84
N VAL A 119 14.68 -19.72 29.16
CA VAL A 119 14.26 -19.72 27.76
C VAL A 119 12.76 -19.94 27.72
N ALA A 120 12.02 -18.93 27.24
CA ALA A 120 10.57 -19.05 27.09
C ALA A 120 10.20 -20.00 25.95
N GLN A 121 9.00 -20.61 26.05
CA GLN A 121 8.50 -21.46 24.98
C GLN A 121 8.31 -20.63 23.71
N GLY A 122 8.93 -21.05 22.60
CA GLY A 122 8.91 -20.28 21.36
C GLY A 122 10.01 -19.20 21.27
N GLU A 123 10.96 -19.15 22.21
CA GLU A 123 12.15 -18.30 22.11
C GLU A 123 13.43 -19.14 21.98
N CYS A 124 14.44 -18.59 21.31
CA CYS A 124 15.74 -19.25 21.11
C CYS A 124 16.76 -18.86 22.19
N CYS A 125 16.76 -17.58 22.59
CA CYS A 125 17.80 -17.05 23.48
C CYS A 125 17.31 -16.92 24.91
N PRO A 126 18.15 -17.28 25.90
CA PRO A 126 17.80 -17.09 27.30
C PRO A 126 17.70 -15.61 27.64
N LYS A 127 16.88 -15.33 28.64
CA LYS A 127 16.76 -14.03 29.29
C LYS A 127 16.90 -14.23 30.79
N CYS A 128 17.34 -13.19 31.49
CA CYS A 128 17.36 -13.19 32.94
C CYS A 128 15.93 -12.98 33.45
N VAL A 129 15.46 -13.89 34.30
CA VAL A 129 14.18 -13.78 34.99
C VAL A 129 14.41 -13.77 36.48
N SER A 130 13.60 -12.99 37.20
CA SER A 130 13.72 -12.88 38.65
C SER A 130 13.19 -14.15 39.34
N THR A 131 13.78 -14.50 40.48
CA THR A 131 13.41 -15.71 41.24
C THR A 131 12.41 -15.45 42.37
N GLY A 132 11.78 -14.27 42.42
CA GLY A 132 10.78 -13.95 43.44
C GLY A 132 9.47 -14.70 43.26
N GLU A 133 8.51 -14.40 44.14
CA GLU A 133 7.18 -15.00 44.08
C GLU A 133 6.41 -14.55 42.82
N SER A 134 5.67 -15.48 42.21
CA SER A 134 4.79 -15.19 41.07
C SER A 134 3.52 -14.46 41.52
N CYS A 135 2.97 -13.63 40.64
CA CYS A 135 1.72 -12.91 40.84
C CYS A 135 0.57 -13.64 40.18
N SER A 136 -0.62 -13.55 40.78
CA SER A 136 -1.87 -13.96 40.14
C SER A 136 -2.68 -12.71 39.77
N PHE A 137 -3.03 -12.58 38.49
CA PHE A 137 -3.83 -11.46 38.00
C PHE A 137 -4.83 -11.95 36.95
N ASP A 138 -6.12 -11.69 37.19
CA ASP A 138 -7.24 -12.07 36.32
C ASP A 138 -7.24 -13.57 35.91
N GLY A 139 -6.91 -14.45 36.86
CA GLY A 139 -6.82 -15.90 36.63
C GLY A 139 -5.58 -16.37 35.87
N GLN A 140 -4.69 -15.46 35.48
CA GLN A 140 -3.39 -15.77 34.88
C GLN A 140 -2.27 -15.65 35.92
N MET A 141 -1.22 -16.46 35.76
CA MET A 141 -0.04 -16.47 36.60
C MET A 141 1.12 -15.78 35.86
N PHE A 142 1.69 -14.76 36.48
CA PHE A 142 2.82 -13.99 35.97
C PHE A 142 4.03 -14.20 36.87
N ARG A 143 5.20 -14.42 36.28
CA ARG A 143 6.43 -14.63 37.05
C ARG A 143 6.98 -13.31 37.59
N ASP A 144 7.80 -13.39 38.62
CA ASP A 144 8.51 -12.20 39.11
C ASP A 144 9.34 -11.55 37.99
N GLY A 145 9.21 -10.23 37.86
CA GLY A 145 9.79 -9.43 36.77
C GLY A 145 9.03 -9.48 35.44
N GLU A 146 8.01 -10.32 35.29
CA GLU A 146 7.20 -10.38 34.07
C GLU A 146 6.36 -9.11 33.90
N GLU A 147 6.38 -8.52 32.71
CA GLU A 147 5.57 -7.36 32.32
C GLU A 147 4.46 -7.77 31.36
N TRP A 148 3.26 -7.24 31.57
CA TRP A 148 2.13 -7.42 30.66
C TRP A 148 1.36 -6.11 30.45
N HIS A 149 0.75 -5.98 29.28
CA HIS A 149 -0.02 -4.79 28.91
C HIS A 149 -1.51 -5.03 29.09
N LEU A 150 -2.16 -4.19 29.89
CA LEU A 150 -3.63 -4.18 30.00
C LEU A 150 -4.28 -3.34 28.90
N SER A 151 -3.55 -2.32 28.43
CA SER A 151 -3.94 -1.50 27.29
C SER A 151 -2.70 -0.88 26.64
N ARG A 152 -2.88 -0.08 25.59
CA ARG A 152 -1.79 0.73 25.03
C ARG A 152 -1.21 1.73 26.04
N CYS A 153 -2.00 2.11 27.04
CA CYS A 153 -1.64 3.10 28.05
C CYS A 153 -1.33 2.52 29.41
N SER A 154 -1.52 1.22 29.62
CA SER A 154 -1.32 0.63 30.94
C SER A 154 -0.57 -0.68 30.83
N LYS A 155 0.42 -0.81 31.71
CA LYS A 155 1.20 -2.03 31.87
C LYS A 155 1.29 -2.39 33.33
N CYS A 156 1.41 -3.67 33.62
CA CYS A 156 1.67 -4.16 34.95
C CYS A 156 2.96 -4.98 34.93
N VAL A 157 3.61 -5.03 36.08
CA VAL A 157 4.78 -5.85 36.34
C VAL A 157 4.55 -6.62 37.62
N CYS A 158 4.93 -7.89 37.62
CA CYS A 158 4.96 -8.67 38.85
C CYS A 158 6.25 -8.37 39.60
N ARG A 159 6.13 -8.02 40.88
CA ARG A 159 7.28 -7.82 41.78
C ARG A 159 7.06 -8.59 43.07
N ASN A 160 7.73 -9.72 43.17
CA ASN A 160 7.79 -10.60 44.32
C ASN A 160 6.39 -10.86 44.93
N GLY A 161 5.50 -11.43 44.12
CA GLY A 161 4.12 -11.76 44.49
C GLY A 161 3.13 -10.61 44.40
N ALA A 162 3.60 -9.36 44.28
CA ALA A 162 2.75 -8.17 44.18
C ALA A 162 2.67 -7.63 42.74
N THR A 163 1.47 -7.55 42.20
CA THR A 163 1.19 -6.87 40.92
C THR A 163 1.30 -5.36 41.08
N GLN A 164 2.17 -4.72 40.30
CA GLN A 164 2.32 -3.27 40.24
C GLN A 164 1.92 -2.76 38.86
N CYS A 165 0.84 -1.99 38.78
CA CYS A 165 0.33 -1.45 37.53
C CYS A 165 0.65 0.03 37.38
N PHE A 166 1.02 0.42 36.17
CA PHE A 166 1.35 1.76 35.76
C PHE A 166 0.46 2.17 34.61
N THR A 167 -0.13 3.35 34.73
CA THR A 167 -0.86 4.01 33.64
C THR A 167 -0.01 5.16 33.14
N ALA A 168 0.09 5.30 31.83
CA ALA A 168 0.84 6.36 31.18
C ALA A 168 0.20 7.71 31.48
N GLU A 169 1.02 8.66 31.92
CA GLU A 169 0.65 10.06 32.05
C GLU A 169 1.12 10.82 30.81
N CYS A 170 0.17 11.36 30.05
CA CYS A 170 0.47 12.09 28.83
C CYS A 170 0.72 13.57 29.12
N GLN A 171 1.70 14.14 28.44
CA GLN A 171 1.93 15.59 28.49
C GLN A 171 0.74 16.32 27.87
N PRO A 172 0.30 17.46 28.44
CA PRO A 172 -0.72 18.31 27.83
C PRO A 172 -0.27 18.77 26.44
N VAL A 173 -1.14 18.62 25.45
CA VAL A 173 -0.86 19.03 24.06
C VAL A 173 -1.76 20.21 23.70
N LEU A 174 -1.18 21.25 23.10
CA LEU A 174 -1.89 22.40 22.55
C LEU A 174 -1.71 22.41 21.03
N CYS A 175 -2.81 22.21 20.30
CA CYS A 175 -2.78 22.15 18.83
C CYS A 175 -3.10 23.53 18.23
N SER A 176 -2.61 23.75 17.01
CA SER A 176 -2.95 24.96 16.23
C SER A 176 -4.42 24.95 15.77
N GLN A 177 -4.89 26.07 15.23
CA GLN A 177 -6.28 26.21 14.79
C GLN A 177 -6.67 25.25 13.66
N ASP A 178 -5.71 24.78 12.86
CA ASP A 178 -5.88 23.84 11.75
C ASP A 178 -5.67 22.36 12.16
N GLU A 179 -5.40 22.11 13.45
CA GLU A 179 -5.12 20.80 13.99
C GLU A 179 -6.15 20.40 15.08
N ALA A 180 -6.36 19.09 15.22
CA ALA A 180 -7.19 18.49 16.25
C ALA A 180 -6.35 17.52 17.08
N MET A 181 -6.67 17.45 18.36
CA MET A 181 -6.10 16.45 19.24
C MET A 181 -6.75 15.09 18.93
N ALA A 182 -5.95 14.10 18.57
CA ALA A 182 -6.42 12.74 18.30
C ALA A 182 -5.43 11.69 18.80
N VAL A 183 -5.93 10.50 19.13
CA VAL A 183 -5.09 9.35 19.49
C VAL A 183 -4.93 8.47 18.25
N SER A 184 -3.74 8.45 17.68
CA SER A 184 -3.45 7.65 16.50
C SER A 184 -3.51 6.14 16.77
N PRO A 185 -3.82 5.31 15.76
CA PRO A 185 -3.77 3.86 15.89
C PRO A 185 -2.42 3.39 16.42
N GLY A 186 -2.44 2.55 17.47
CA GLY A 186 -1.23 2.02 18.09
C GLY A 186 -0.55 2.96 19.10
N LYS A 187 -1.00 4.21 19.24
CA LYS A 187 -0.49 5.15 20.26
C LYS A 187 -1.35 5.13 21.53
N CYS A 188 -0.72 5.53 22.63
CA CYS A 188 -1.39 5.79 23.90
C CYS A 188 -1.79 7.27 24.01
N CYS A 189 -0.80 8.15 23.91
CA CYS A 189 -1.01 9.58 24.11
C CYS A 189 -1.56 10.26 22.86
N PRO A 190 -2.39 11.29 23.03
CA PRO A 190 -2.87 12.08 21.92
C PRO A 190 -1.76 12.90 21.29
N GLU A 191 -1.90 13.18 20.01
CA GLU A 191 -1.04 14.08 19.24
C GLU A 191 -1.89 15.05 18.42
N CYS A 192 -1.28 16.12 17.93
CA CYS A 192 -1.94 17.02 17.00
C CYS A 192 -1.90 16.42 15.61
N VAL A 193 -3.09 16.18 15.06
CA VAL A 193 -3.27 15.74 13.68
C VAL A 193 -3.99 16.84 12.90
N PRO A 194 -3.76 16.96 11.58
CA PRO A 194 -4.54 17.85 10.74
C PRO A 194 -6.04 17.64 10.92
N LYS A 195 -6.82 18.71 11.02
CA LYS A 195 -8.28 18.59 11.19
C LYS A 195 -8.90 17.82 10.02
N PRO A 196 -9.83 16.89 10.28
CA PRO A 196 -10.61 16.25 9.24
C PRO A 196 -11.71 17.21 8.75
N CYS A 197 -12.18 17.00 7.53
CA CYS A 197 -13.25 17.79 6.92
C CYS A 197 -14.59 17.07 7.10
N SER A 198 -15.57 17.75 7.67
CA SER A 198 -16.95 17.24 7.76
C SER A 198 -17.81 17.82 6.66
N VAL A 199 -18.14 17.01 5.65
CA VAL A 199 -18.94 17.44 4.48
C VAL A 199 -20.16 16.53 4.34
N SER A 200 -21.35 17.13 4.50
CA SER A 200 -22.65 16.43 4.36
C SER A 200 -22.77 15.17 5.23
N GLY A 201 -22.26 15.21 6.46
CA GLY A 201 -22.31 14.09 7.41
C GLY A 201 -21.26 13.00 7.18
N LYS A 202 -20.37 13.16 6.20
CA LYS A 202 -19.19 12.32 6.01
C LYS A 202 -17.93 13.05 6.48
N VAL A 203 -17.06 12.31 7.14
CA VAL A 203 -15.74 12.80 7.59
C VAL A 203 -14.70 12.33 6.59
N TYR A 204 -13.88 13.27 6.13
CA TYR A 204 -12.75 13.02 5.22
C TYR A 204 -11.47 13.40 5.94
N GLU A 205 -10.50 12.49 5.97
CA GLU A 205 -9.20 12.74 6.58
C GLU A 205 -8.38 13.72 5.73
N HIS A 206 -7.39 14.38 6.34
CA HIS A 206 -6.52 15.29 5.59
C HIS A 206 -5.82 14.57 4.44
N GLY A 207 -5.85 15.19 3.25
CA GLY A 207 -5.33 14.63 2.01
C GLY A 207 -6.31 13.69 1.29
N GLU A 208 -7.42 13.32 1.92
CA GLU A 208 -8.45 12.50 1.30
C GLU A 208 -9.19 13.30 0.22
N GLN A 209 -9.43 12.64 -0.92
CA GLN A 209 -10.05 13.23 -2.10
C GLN A 209 -11.38 12.54 -2.40
N TRP A 210 -12.40 13.33 -2.74
CA TRP A 210 -13.71 12.81 -3.13
C TRP A 210 -14.29 13.58 -4.31
N LYS A 211 -15.16 12.90 -5.06
CA LYS A 211 -15.97 13.54 -6.11
C LYS A 211 -17.30 13.97 -5.52
N LYS A 212 -17.54 15.29 -5.45
CA LYS A 212 -18.85 15.85 -5.05
C LYS A 212 -19.91 15.60 -6.12
N ASN A 213 -19.53 15.69 -7.39
CA ASN A 213 -20.34 15.33 -8.55
C ASN A 213 -19.43 14.97 -9.74
N SER A 214 -20.00 14.71 -10.92
CA SER A 214 -19.22 14.33 -12.10
C SER A 214 -18.20 15.39 -12.56
N CYS A 215 -18.39 16.66 -12.18
CA CYS A 215 -17.53 17.80 -12.55
C CYS A 215 -16.70 18.38 -11.40
N THR A 216 -16.93 17.98 -10.16
CA THR A 216 -16.34 18.64 -8.99
C THR A 216 -15.60 17.62 -8.15
N ALA A 217 -14.28 17.78 -8.07
CA ALA A 217 -13.41 17.02 -7.18
C ALA A 217 -13.02 17.91 -6.00
N CYS A 218 -12.95 17.34 -4.81
CA CYS A 218 -12.57 18.03 -3.59
C CYS A 218 -11.47 17.28 -2.87
N VAL A 219 -10.65 18.00 -2.12
CA VAL A 219 -9.65 17.47 -1.20
C VAL A 219 -9.84 18.08 0.17
N CYS A 220 -9.61 17.30 1.22
CA CYS A 220 -9.60 17.83 2.58
C CYS A 220 -8.23 18.41 2.90
N ASP A 221 -8.16 19.70 3.13
CA ASP A 221 -6.96 20.39 3.57
C ASP A 221 -7.17 20.98 4.96
N ARG A 222 -6.73 20.26 5.99
CA ARG A 222 -6.69 20.71 7.40
C ARG A 222 -8.02 21.30 7.90
N GLY A 223 -9.11 20.59 7.63
CA GLY A 223 -10.47 20.97 8.04
C GLY A 223 -11.24 21.78 6.99
N GLU A 224 -10.58 22.25 5.93
CA GLU A 224 -11.20 22.95 4.82
C GLU A 224 -11.36 22.04 3.59
N ALA A 225 -12.59 21.94 3.07
CA ALA A 225 -12.87 21.22 1.83
C ALA A 225 -12.54 22.10 0.61
N LYS A 226 -11.38 21.89 -0.01
CA LYS A 226 -10.96 22.60 -1.23
C LYS A 226 -11.47 21.88 -2.46
N CYS A 227 -12.44 22.47 -3.15
CA CYS A 227 -13.10 21.88 -4.32
C CYS A 227 -12.70 22.58 -5.62
N LEU A 228 -12.32 21.79 -6.63
CA LEU A 228 -12.09 22.23 -8.00
C LEU A 228 -13.26 21.78 -8.88
N LYS A 229 -13.87 22.74 -9.58
CA LYS A 229 -14.86 22.49 -10.62
C LYS A 229 -14.15 22.43 -11.97
N GLN A 230 -14.37 21.35 -12.71
CA GLN A 230 -13.92 21.22 -14.09
C GLN A 230 -14.80 22.08 -15.00
N ASP A 231 -14.16 22.99 -15.74
CA ASP A 231 -14.82 23.74 -16.80
C ASP A 231 -14.86 22.96 -18.11
N CYS A 232 -15.99 23.02 -18.79
CA CYS A 232 -16.17 22.39 -20.09
C CYS A 232 -16.05 23.44 -21.19
N ALA A 233 -15.21 23.16 -22.19
CA ALA A 233 -15.13 24.01 -23.37
C ALA A 233 -16.51 24.10 -24.06
N PRO A 234 -16.93 25.29 -24.52
CA PRO A 234 -18.18 25.43 -25.26
C PRO A 234 -18.11 24.57 -26.52
N ARG A 235 -19.06 23.63 -26.65
CA ARG A 235 -19.20 22.79 -27.84
C ARG A 235 -20.49 23.13 -28.58
N THR A 236 -20.39 23.20 -29.91
CA THR A 236 -21.53 23.32 -30.82
C THR A 236 -21.57 22.03 -31.63
N CYS A 237 -22.67 21.27 -31.55
CA CYS A 237 -22.82 20.03 -32.30
C CYS A 237 -23.33 20.32 -33.72
N GLU A 238 -23.00 19.43 -34.65
CA GLU A 238 -23.53 19.49 -36.03
C GLU A 238 -25.04 19.23 -36.05
N LYS A 239 -25.73 19.60 -37.15
CA LYS A 239 -27.20 19.49 -37.28
C LYS A 239 -27.76 18.08 -37.03
N ASP A 240 -26.94 17.03 -37.20
CA ASP A 240 -27.33 15.63 -37.04
C ASP A 240 -26.85 15.02 -35.70
N GLN A 241 -26.41 15.84 -34.75
CA GLN A 241 -25.87 15.42 -33.46
C GLN A 241 -26.55 16.13 -32.29
N ASN A 242 -26.76 15.39 -31.19
CA ASN A 242 -27.30 15.92 -29.95
C ASN A 242 -26.21 15.99 -28.87
N LYS A 243 -26.29 17.01 -28.02
CA LYS A 243 -25.49 17.09 -26.78
C LYS A 243 -26.04 16.10 -25.77
N VAL A 244 -25.19 15.21 -25.28
CA VAL A 244 -25.55 14.24 -24.25
C VAL A 244 -24.49 14.24 -23.17
N GLN A 245 -24.92 14.40 -21.92
CA GLN A 245 -24.07 14.17 -20.76
C GLN A 245 -24.19 12.71 -20.33
N ARG A 246 -23.10 11.95 -20.45
CA ARG A 246 -23.09 10.54 -20.03
C ARG A 246 -23.05 10.43 -18.49
N PRO A 247 -23.69 9.40 -17.90
CA PRO A 247 -23.57 9.12 -16.47
C PRO A 247 -22.09 9.03 -16.05
N GLY A 248 -21.70 9.79 -15.02
CA GLY A 248 -20.33 9.83 -14.50
C GLY A 248 -19.34 10.68 -15.28
N LYS A 249 -19.73 11.31 -16.41
CA LYS A 249 -18.89 12.26 -17.16
C LYS A 249 -19.26 13.71 -16.83
N CYS A 250 -18.24 14.56 -16.71
CA CYS A 250 -18.46 15.99 -16.47
C CYS A 250 -19.04 16.68 -17.71
N CYS A 251 -18.30 16.62 -18.82
CA CYS A 251 -18.62 17.39 -20.02
C CYS A 251 -19.53 16.63 -20.98
N GLU A 252 -20.35 17.40 -21.69
CA GLU A 252 -21.25 16.91 -22.72
C GLU A 252 -20.47 16.44 -23.95
N GLU A 253 -20.94 15.37 -24.57
CA GLU A 253 -20.43 14.85 -25.83
C GLU A 253 -21.50 15.00 -26.92
N CYS A 254 -21.10 15.31 -28.15
CA CYS A 254 -22.01 15.28 -29.29
C CYS A 254 -22.13 13.84 -29.79
N VAL A 255 -23.34 13.31 -29.80
CA VAL A 255 -23.65 11.95 -30.29
C VAL A 255 -24.60 12.02 -31.47
N SER A 256 -24.43 11.13 -32.46
CA SER A 256 -25.29 11.08 -33.64
C SER A 256 -26.72 10.74 -33.26
N SER A 257 -27.68 11.51 -33.78
CA SER A 257 -29.12 11.33 -33.58
C SER A 257 -29.67 10.04 -34.22
N LYS A 258 -28.84 9.33 -35.02
CA LYS A 258 -29.19 8.05 -35.64
C LYS A 258 -28.65 6.90 -34.78
N GLY A 259 -29.52 6.23 -34.03
CA GLY A 259 -29.16 5.02 -33.27
C GLY A 259 -28.69 3.90 -34.20
N SER A 260 -27.51 3.32 -33.96
CA SER A 260 -27.06 2.13 -34.70
C SER A 260 -27.51 0.86 -34.00
N CYS A 261 -28.56 0.23 -34.50
CA CYS A 261 -28.86 -1.16 -34.16
C CYS A 261 -28.03 -2.08 -35.07
N PHE A 262 -27.16 -2.90 -34.49
CA PHE A 262 -26.49 -3.97 -35.22
C PHE A 262 -27.18 -5.30 -34.93
N TYR A 263 -27.57 -6.00 -35.99
CA TYR A 263 -28.14 -7.34 -35.92
C TYR A 263 -27.02 -8.35 -35.73
N VAL A 264 -26.94 -8.98 -34.55
CA VAL A 264 -26.06 -10.14 -34.34
C VAL A 264 -26.85 -11.40 -34.64
N GLY A 265 -26.70 -11.93 -35.85
CA GLY A 265 -27.25 -13.23 -36.23
C GLY A 265 -26.34 -14.34 -35.73
N LEU A 266 -26.81 -15.15 -34.78
CA LEU A 266 -26.17 -16.42 -34.42
C LEU A 266 -26.81 -17.53 -35.28
N ILE A 267 -26.00 -18.18 -36.13
CA ILE A 267 -26.43 -19.31 -36.96
C ILE A 267 -26.20 -20.59 -36.15
N GLY A 268 -27.30 -21.21 -35.67
CA GLY A 268 -27.32 -22.57 -35.11
C GLY A 268 -27.95 -23.56 -36.09
N PRO A 269 -27.64 -24.88 -36.01
CA PRO A 269 -27.89 -25.85 -37.08
C PRO A 269 -29.34 -26.38 -37.18
N ILE A 270 -30.34 -25.68 -36.63
CA ILE A 270 -31.76 -26.04 -36.81
C ILE A 270 -32.54 -24.75 -37.02
N TYR A 271 -33.31 -24.70 -38.12
CA TYR A 271 -34.09 -23.58 -38.64
C TYR A 271 -35.05 -22.95 -37.62
N LEU A 272 -34.56 -22.03 -36.77
CA LEU A 272 -35.37 -21.02 -36.08
C LEU A 272 -34.54 -19.73 -35.97
N LEU A 273 -34.84 -18.76 -36.83
CA LEU A 273 -34.31 -17.39 -36.75
C LEU A 273 -34.88 -16.70 -35.50
N TYR A 274 -34.17 -16.78 -34.37
CA TYR A 274 -34.43 -15.91 -33.23
C TYR A 274 -33.83 -14.53 -33.49
N ILE A 275 -34.63 -13.62 -34.06
CA ILE A 275 -34.25 -12.20 -34.15
C ILE A 275 -34.42 -11.58 -32.76
N LYS A 276 -33.39 -11.67 -31.92
CA LYS A 276 -33.35 -10.92 -30.67
C LYS A 276 -32.90 -9.50 -30.99
N LYS A 277 -33.84 -8.54 -31.04
CA LYS A 277 -33.50 -7.10 -31.07
C LYS A 277 -32.72 -6.78 -29.79
N ARG A 278 -31.40 -6.64 -29.89
CA ARG A 278 -30.59 -6.03 -28.84
C ARG A 278 -30.37 -4.58 -29.24
N CYS A 279 -31.38 -3.76 -28.97
CA CYS A 279 -31.16 -2.32 -28.95
C CYS A 279 -30.21 -2.07 -27.77
N LEU A 280 -29.08 -1.39 -28.04
CA LEU A 280 -28.38 -0.67 -26.98
C LEU A 280 -29.29 0.52 -26.62
N ASP A 281 -30.29 0.27 -25.79
CA ASP A 281 -31.08 1.33 -25.19
C ASP A 281 -30.11 2.17 -24.34
N GLN A 282 -29.69 3.32 -24.88
CA GLN A 282 -29.05 4.38 -24.08
C GLN A 282 -30.08 5.33 -23.47
N HIS A 283 -31.36 4.93 -23.40
CA HIS A 283 -32.40 5.65 -22.66
C HIS A 283 -33.30 4.67 -21.90
N SER A 284 -32.86 4.28 -20.70
CA SER A 284 -33.79 4.14 -19.57
C SER A 284 -33.77 5.46 -18.82
N SER A 285 -34.57 6.41 -19.28
CA SER A 285 -35.03 7.54 -18.46
C SER A 285 -36.36 7.09 -17.88
N THR A 286 -36.33 6.50 -16.70
CA THR A 286 -37.52 6.35 -15.86
C THR A 286 -38.04 7.74 -15.52
N ARG A 287 -39.36 7.92 -15.70
CA ARG A 287 -40.13 9.05 -15.16
C ARG A 287 -39.99 9.14 -13.65
#